data_AF-A0A9N7PJX6-F1
#
_entry.id   AF-A0A9N7PJX6-F1
#
_cell.length_a   1.000
_cell.length_b   1.000
_cell.length_c   1.000
_cell.angle_alpha   90.00
_cell.angle_beta   90.00
_cell.angle_gamma   90.00
#
_symmetry.space_group_name_H-M   'P 1'
#
loop_
_entity.id
_entity.type
_entity.pdbx_description
1 polymer ?
#
loop_
_entity_poly.entity_id
_entity_poly.type
_entity_poly.pdbx_seq_one_letter_code
_entity_poly.pdbx_strand_id
1 'polypeptide(L)'
;MLQRAYLWGYFIVLGARTKDDKSALLIYRSDNLYNWKLYKEIVAKDRKFGYMWGCPDLFKLNGENVMIFSPQGLGVIDIIKWEL
;
A
#
# COMPACT_ATOMS: atom_id res chain seq x y z
N MET A 1 -19.18 18.20 -16.52
CA MET A 1 -19.63 17.78 -15.18
C MET A 1 -19.60 16.26 -15.16
N LEU A 2 -18.48 15.61 -14.79
CA LEU A 2 -18.37 14.16 -14.85
C LEU A 2 -17.39 13.63 -13.79
N GLN A 3 -17.90 12.67 -13.03
CA GLN A 3 -17.21 11.62 -12.25
C GLN A 3 -16.46 12.03 -10.97
N ARG A 4 -17.20 12.53 -9.97
CA ARG A 4 -17.01 12.02 -8.61
C ARG A 4 -18.09 10.98 -8.35
N ALA A 5 -17.89 9.76 -8.84
CA ALA A 5 -18.57 8.62 -8.26
C ALA A 5 -18.05 8.53 -6.82
N TYR A 6 -18.89 8.89 -5.86
CA TYR A 6 -18.62 8.54 -4.47
C TYR A 6 -18.50 7.02 -4.45
N LEU A 7 -17.27 6.51 -4.30
CA LEU A 7 -17.03 5.08 -4.09
C LEU A 7 -17.56 4.76 -2.69
N TRP A 8 -18.87 4.58 -2.59
CA TRP A 8 -19.50 4.04 -1.39
C TRP A 8 -19.01 2.59 -1.26
N GLY A 9 -18.28 2.31 -0.18
CA GLY A 9 -17.68 1.01 0.07
C GLY A 9 -16.56 1.09 1.07
N TYR A 10 -16.25 -0.04 1.66
CA TYR A 10 -15.16 -0.24 2.61
C TYR A 10 -13.93 -0.72 1.86
N PHE A 11 -12.76 -0.24 2.27
CA PHE A 11 -11.48 -0.64 1.71
C PHE A 11 -10.59 -1.23 2.80
N ILE A 12 -9.86 -2.27 2.43
CA ILE A 12 -8.75 -2.82 3.23
C ILE A 12 -7.50 -2.69 2.39
N VAL A 13 -6.41 -2.29 3.04
CA VAL A 13 -5.08 -2.20 2.46
C VAL A 13 -4.18 -3.21 3.16
N LEU A 14 -3.51 -4.08 2.40
CA LEU A 14 -2.63 -5.12 2.91
C LEU A 14 -1.27 -5.04 2.25
N GLY A 15 -0.24 -5.18 3.06
CA GLY A 15 1.11 -5.43 2.61
C GLY A 15 1.31 -6.89 2.25
N ALA A 16 1.94 -7.15 1.12
CA ALA A 16 2.28 -8.49 0.68
C ALA A 16 3.71 -8.56 0.13
N ARG A 17 4.24 -9.77 0.09
CA ARG A 17 5.50 -10.12 -0.58
C ARG A 17 5.16 -11.08 -1.70
N THR A 18 5.56 -10.75 -2.93
CA THR A 18 5.38 -11.65 -4.07
C THR A 18 6.33 -12.84 -3.98
N LYS A 19 6.10 -13.89 -4.79
CA LYS A 19 7.00 -15.06 -4.87
C LYS A 19 8.40 -14.71 -5.37
N ASP A 20 8.53 -13.61 -6.12
CA ASP A 20 9.81 -13.08 -6.61
C ASP A 20 10.43 -12.05 -5.65
N ASP A 21 9.97 -12.03 -4.40
CA ASP A 21 10.50 -11.18 -3.32
C ASP A 21 10.40 -9.67 -3.63
N LYS A 22 9.29 -9.26 -4.25
CA LYS A 22 8.93 -7.85 -4.42
C LYS A 22 7.86 -7.46 -3.42
N SER A 23 7.95 -6.24 -2.92
CA SER A 23 6.89 -5.66 -2.11
C SER A 23 5.63 -5.42 -2.96
N ALA A 24 4.47 -5.70 -2.40
CA ALA A 24 3.18 -5.43 -3.01
C ALA A 24 2.21 -4.80 -2.01
N LEU A 25 1.31 -3.97 -2.52
CA LEU A 25 0.15 -3.45 -1.82
C LEU A 25 -1.11 -4.02 -2.47
N LEU A 26 -1.92 -4.72 -1.68
CA LEU A 26 -3.21 -5.23 -2.10
C LEU A 26 -4.30 -4.35 -1.51
N ILE A 27 -5.19 -3.85 -2.37
CA ILE A 27 -6.35 -3.07 -1.98
C ILE A 27 -7.58 -3.91 -2.27
N TYR A 28 -8.32 -4.26 -1.23
CA TYR A 28 -9.60 -4.95 -1.33
C TYR A 28 -10.74 -3.96 -1.12
N ARG A 29 -11.86 -4.20 -1.80
CA ARG A 29 -13.12 -3.46 -1.59
C ARG A 29 -14.22 -4.41 -1.15
N SER A 30 -15.07 -3.94 -0.25
CA SER A 30 -16.32 -4.59 0.12
C SER A 30 -17.45 -3.56 0.17
N ASP A 31 -18.64 -3.97 -0.23
CA ASP A 31 -19.85 -3.17 -0.04
C ASP A 31 -20.56 -3.49 1.29
N ASN A 32 -20.15 -4.57 1.98
CA ASN A 32 -20.86 -5.09 3.15
C ASN A 32 -19.96 -5.55 4.32
N LEU A 33 -18.65 -5.30 4.28
CA LEU A 33 -17.62 -5.73 5.25
C LEU A 33 -17.34 -7.25 5.33
N TYR A 34 -18.14 -8.10 4.67
CA TYR A 34 -17.97 -9.56 4.70
C TYR A 34 -17.36 -10.11 3.42
N ASN A 35 -17.84 -9.64 2.27
CA ASN A 35 -17.40 -10.11 0.96
C ASN A 35 -16.39 -9.12 0.39
N TRP A 36 -15.14 -9.56 0.26
CA TRP A 36 -14.03 -8.73 -0.20
C TRP A 36 -13.61 -9.17 -1.61
N LYS A 37 -13.42 -8.20 -2.51
CA LYS A 37 -12.85 -8.41 -3.85
C LYS A 37 -11.58 -7.62 -4.00
N LEU A 38 -10.56 -8.21 -4.65
CA LEU A 38 -9.35 -7.49 -4.99
C LEU A 38 -9.73 -6.35 -5.94
N TYR A 39 -9.50 -5.12 -5.50
CA TYR A 39 -9.81 -3.91 -6.25
C TYR A 39 -8.58 -3.44 -7.03
N LYS A 40 -7.40 -3.48 -6.38
CA LYS A 40 -6.14 -3.07 -7.00
C LYS A 40 -4.97 -3.79 -6.35
N GLU A 41 -3.97 -4.09 -7.17
CA GLU A 41 -2.65 -4.54 -6.74
C GLU A 41 -1.60 -3.55 -7.24
N ILE A 42 -0.65 -3.20 -6.38
CA ILE A 42 0.49 -2.35 -6.71
C ILE A 42 1.75 -3.11 -6.33
N VAL A 43 2.56 -3.48 -7.32
CA VAL A 43 3.83 -4.17 -7.10
C VAL A 43 4.97 -3.18 -7.28
N ALA A 44 5.92 -3.19 -6.35
CA ALA A 44 7.13 -2.38 -6.45
C ALA A 44 7.92 -2.75 -7.72
N LYS A 45 8.37 -1.74 -8.46
CA LYS A 45 9.19 -1.94 -9.66
C LYS A 45 10.59 -2.46 -9.32
N ASP A 46 11.13 -2.00 -8.19
CA ASP A 46 12.44 -2.34 -7.66
C ASP A 46 12.35 -2.65 -6.15
N ARG A 47 13.48 -2.94 -5.52
CA ARG A 47 13.59 -3.24 -4.08
C ARG A 47 14.03 -2.05 -3.22
N LYS A 48 13.91 -0.82 -3.73
CA LYS A 48 14.35 0.39 -3.01
C LYS A 48 13.68 0.56 -1.65
N PHE A 49 12.47 0.02 -1.50
CA PHE A 49 11.68 0.08 -0.27
C PHE A 49 11.48 -1.31 0.36
N GLY A 50 12.48 -2.19 0.22
CA GLY A 50 12.46 -3.53 0.79
C GLY A 50 11.64 -4.54 -0.02
N TYR A 51 11.52 -5.75 0.53
CA TYR A 51 10.78 -6.87 -0.08
C TYR A 51 9.37 -7.06 0.52
N MET A 52 9.03 -6.34 1.60
CA MET A 52 7.72 -6.38 2.25
C MET A 52 7.36 -5.02 2.83
N TRP A 53 6.09 -4.63 2.71
CA TRP A 53 5.53 -3.41 3.30
C TRP A 53 4.60 -3.77 4.47
N GLY A 54 5.13 -3.85 5.69
CA GLY A 54 4.34 -4.14 6.88
C GLY A 54 3.48 -2.95 7.31
N CYS A 55 2.42 -3.21 8.09
CA CYS A 55 1.57 -2.20 8.73
C CYS A 55 1.17 -1.02 7.81
N PRO A 56 0.60 -1.27 6.62
CA PRO A 56 0.25 -0.19 5.72
C PRO A 56 -0.94 0.61 6.27
N ASP A 57 -0.89 1.92 6.06
CA ASP A 57 -2.03 2.81 6.21
C ASP A 57 -2.09 3.73 4.98
N LEU A 58 -3.31 4.07 4.56
CA LEU A 58 -3.60 4.84 3.35
C LEU A 58 -4.70 5.86 3.64
N PHE A 59 -4.35 7.13 3.61
CA PHE A 59 -5.26 8.22 3.91
C PHE A 59 -5.05 9.39 2.96
N LYS A 60 -5.95 10.38 3.02
CA LYS A 60 -5.81 11.62 2.26
C LYS A 60 -5.26 12.72 3.14
N LEU A 61 -4.22 13.40 2.68
CA LEU A 61 -3.67 14.60 3.29
C LEU A 61 -3.63 15.70 2.22
N ASN A 62 -4.27 16.84 2.49
CA ASN A 62 -4.36 17.97 1.55
C ASN A 62 -4.83 17.61 0.13
N GLY A 63 -5.69 16.59 0.00
CA GLY A 63 -6.22 16.13 -1.29
C GLY A 63 -5.35 15.08 -2.01
N GLU A 64 -4.15 14.82 -1.51
CA GLU A 64 -3.24 13.79 -2.02
C GLU A 64 -3.42 12.47 -1.26
N ASN A 65 -3.20 11.35 -1.94
CA ASN A 65 -3.20 10.04 -1.29
C ASN A 65 -1.81 9.81 -0.68
N VAL A 66 -1.76 9.62 0.64
CA VAL A 66 -0.54 9.32 1.39
C VAL A 66 -0.62 7.89 1.88
N MET A 67 0.44 7.13 1.61
CA MET A 67 0.64 5.78 2.14
C MET A 67 1.82 5.79 3.09
N ILE A 68 1.62 5.26 4.29
CA ILE A 68 2.69 4.97 5.24
C ILE A 68 2.78 3.46 5.43
N PHE A 69 3.99 2.96 5.66
CA PHE A 69 4.25 1.53 5.85
C PHE A 69 5.62 1.33 6.52
N SER A 70 5.82 0.13 7.06
CA SER A 70 7.07 -0.32 7.66
C SER A 70 7.81 -1.25 6.70
N PRO A 71 8.80 -0.76 5.92
CA PRO A 71 9.54 -1.59 4.98
C PRO A 71 10.40 -2.62 5.71
N GLN A 72 10.44 -3.85 5.21
CA GLN A 72 11.37 -4.88 5.66
C GLN A 72 12.39 -5.22 4.57
N GLY A 73 13.63 -5.51 5.00
CA GLY A 73 14.71 -5.88 4.10
C GLY A 73 15.50 -4.69 3.54
N LEU A 74 15.44 -3.53 4.20
CA LEU A 74 16.36 -2.42 3.95
C LEU A 74 17.73 -2.72 4.58
N GLY A 75 18.81 -2.34 3.89
CA GLY A 75 20.15 -2.43 4.48
C GLY A 75 20.34 -1.42 5.60
N VAL A 76 21.28 -1.67 6.51
CA VAL A 76 21.61 -0.76 7.64
C VAL A 76 21.95 0.66 7.13
N ILE A 77 22.63 0.75 5.99
CA ILE A 77 23.00 2.04 5.36
C ILE A 77 21.74 2.76 4.82
N ASP A 78 20.71 2.03 4.42
CA ASP A 78 19.48 2.62 3.88
C ASP A 78 18.58 3.20 4.97
N ILE A 79 18.68 2.72 6.21
CA ILE A 79 17.89 3.21 7.36
C ILE A 79 18.50 4.51 7.93
N ILE A 80 19.83 4.63 7.95
CA ILE A 80 20.54 5.79 8.51
C ILE A 80 20.64 6.96 7.53
N LYS A 81 20.47 6.72 6.22
CA LYS A 81 20.49 7.79 5.19
C LYS A 81 19.20 8.61 5.08
N TRP A 82 18.17 8.31 5.87
CA TRP A 82 17.00 9.19 6.01
C TRP A 82 17.35 10.34 6.96
N GLU A 83 18.26 11.22 6.51
CA GLU A 83 18.68 12.50 7.11
C GLU A 83 18.59 12.61 8.64
N LEU A 84 19.64 12.13 9.31
CA LEU A 84 20.27 12.87 10.41
C LEU A 84 21.48 13.66 9.86
#